data_AF-A0A951DUD6-F1
#
_entry.id   AF-A0A951DUD6-F1
#
_cell.length_a   1.000
_cell.length_b   1.000
_cell.length_c   1.000
_cell.angle_alpha   90.00
_cell.angle_beta   90.00
_cell.angle_gamma   90.00
#
_symmetry.space_group_name_H-M   'P 1'
#
loop_
_entity.id
_entity.type
_entity.pdbx_description
1 polymer ?
#
loop_
_entity_poly.entity_id
_entity_poly.type
_entity_poly.pdbx_seq_one_letter_code
_entity_poly.pdbx_strand_id
1 'polypeptide(L)'
;VTRLKAGDHVILSWAPNCGYCRACVTGHPVRCENRPQNAAMLDGTTRMRLRGKDVYHYASIATFASYSVVPEMAAIKVDEAVPLETAALIGCSVMTGVGAVLNTAQVQPGESLVVIGCGGIGLNAVQGGRLASAEPLIAVDVADNKLEYARSLGATHTLNGSREDVAARVRELTDGRGADYAVVAVGSTSAVHTAWSTLGRGGTCVVVGLPPADQRIEIDPASLVGPERRLVGSCYGSASVFADFPRMAKLYLSGKLKVDELITRRYGVDEVNEAFRALAAGELARGILVF
;
A
#
# COMPACT_ATOMS: atom_id res chain seq x y z
N VAL A 1 -11.31 -2.39 -26.44
CA VAL A 1 -10.30 -1.31 -26.29
C VAL A 1 -10.81 -0.06 -26.98
N THR A 2 -11.36 0.86 -26.20
CA THR A 2 -11.84 2.17 -26.66
C THR A 2 -11.19 3.34 -25.89
N ARG A 3 -10.56 3.08 -24.74
CA ARG A 3 -9.95 4.12 -23.87
C ARG A 3 -8.44 4.26 -24.02
N LEU A 4 -7.81 3.40 -24.82
CA LEU A 4 -6.37 3.32 -24.99
C LEU A 4 -6.01 3.21 -26.47
N LYS A 5 -4.83 3.70 -26.82
CA LYS A 5 -4.19 3.48 -28.13
C LYS A 5 -2.73 3.05 -27.94
N ALA A 6 -2.14 2.51 -29.01
CA ALA A 6 -0.72 2.18 -29.01
C ALA A 6 0.13 3.42 -28.68
N GLY A 7 1.16 3.24 -27.86
CA GLY A 7 2.05 4.29 -27.38
C GLY A 7 1.59 4.99 -26.08
N ASP A 8 0.38 4.76 -25.59
CA ASP A 8 -0.05 5.33 -24.31
C ASP A 8 0.77 4.77 -23.14
N HIS A 9 1.26 5.65 -22.25
CA HIS A 9 1.81 5.26 -20.96
C HIS A 9 0.67 4.82 -20.03
N VAL A 10 0.83 3.65 -19.40
CA VAL A 10 -0.20 3.07 -18.54
C VAL A 10 0.39 2.57 -17.22
N ILE A 11 -0.40 2.69 -16.17
CA ILE A 11 -0.20 1.98 -14.91
C ILE A 11 -1.13 0.77 -14.91
N LEU A 12 -0.57 -0.39 -14.54
CA LEU A 12 -1.33 -1.63 -14.45
C LEU A 12 -1.97 -1.78 -13.06
N SER A 13 -3.28 -2.01 -13.05
CA SER A 13 -4.04 -2.38 -11.85
C SER A 13 -4.18 -3.90 -11.79
N TRP A 14 -3.66 -4.49 -10.72
CA TRP A 14 -3.86 -5.91 -10.40
C TRP A 14 -5.30 -6.25 -9.96
N ALA A 15 -6.14 -5.22 -9.83
CA ALA A 15 -7.50 -5.27 -9.33
C ALA A 15 -8.49 -4.79 -10.43
N PRO A 16 -8.60 -5.50 -11.56
CA PRO A 16 -9.61 -5.17 -12.55
C PRO A 16 -11.01 -5.28 -11.93
N ASN A 17 -11.92 -4.40 -12.36
CA ASN A 17 -13.27 -4.31 -11.84
C ASN A 17 -14.28 -4.26 -12.99
N CYS A 18 -15.46 -4.83 -12.77
CA CYS A 18 -16.47 -5.02 -13.81
C CYS A 18 -17.30 -3.76 -14.10
N GLY A 19 -17.32 -2.79 -13.19
CA GLY A 19 -18.07 -1.54 -13.34
C GLY A 19 -19.57 -1.62 -13.05
N TYR A 20 -20.15 -2.82 -12.90
CA TYR A 20 -21.61 -2.99 -12.75
C TYR A 20 -22.06 -3.80 -11.52
N CYS A 21 -21.17 -4.55 -10.85
CA CYS A 21 -21.56 -5.24 -9.60
C CYS A 21 -21.82 -4.22 -8.48
N ARG A 22 -22.49 -4.65 -7.40
CA ARG A 22 -22.86 -3.78 -6.28
C ARG A 22 -21.67 -2.97 -5.77
N ALA A 23 -20.55 -3.65 -5.48
CA ALA A 23 -19.34 -2.99 -5.03
C ALA A 23 -18.82 -1.92 -6.01
N CYS A 24 -18.88 -2.16 -7.33
CA CYS A 24 -18.41 -1.19 -8.32
C CYS A 24 -19.32 0.04 -8.36
N VAL A 25 -20.65 -0.16 -8.41
CA VAL A 25 -21.61 0.95 -8.56
C VAL A 25 -21.78 1.77 -7.28
N THR A 26 -21.45 1.21 -6.11
CA THR A 26 -21.42 1.95 -4.85
C THR A 26 -20.05 2.55 -4.53
N GLY A 27 -19.14 2.65 -5.51
CA GLY A 27 -17.87 3.37 -5.35
C GLY A 27 -16.74 2.58 -4.68
N HIS A 28 -16.85 1.26 -4.60
CA HIS A 28 -15.83 0.37 -4.01
C HIS A 28 -15.31 -0.67 -5.03
N PRO A 29 -14.75 -0.25 -6.18
CA PRO A 29 -14.36 -1.16 -7.26
C PRO A 29 -13.25 -2.16 -6.85
N VAL A 30 -12.47 -1.86 -5.81
CA VAL A 30 -11.52 -2.82 -5.23
C VAL A 30 -12.20 -4.04 -4.59
N ARG A 31 -13.52 -4.00 -4.36
CA ARG A 31 -14.31 -5.11 -3.82
C ARG A 31 -15.14 -5.78 -4.92
N CYS A 32 -14.72 -5.64 -6.18
CA CYS A 32 -15.43 -6.22 -7.31
C CYS A 32 -15.68 -7.73 -7.11
N GLU A 33 -16.93 -8.13 -7.29
CA GLU A 33 -17.41 -9.51 -7.10
C GLU A 33 -17.03 -10.44 -8.26
N ASN A 34 -16.68 -9.88 -9.41
CA ASN A 34 -16.42 -10.61 -10.66
C ASN A 34 -14.92 -10.68 -10.99
N ARG A 35 -14.06 -10.83 -9.97
CA ARG A 35 -12.61 -10.96 -10.18
C ARG A 35 -12.24 -12.38 -10.66
N PRO A 36 -11.19 -12.52 -11.49
CA PRO A 36 -10.66 -13.84 -11.84
C PRO A 36 -10.21 -14.60 -10.57
N GLN A 37 -10.74 -15.80 -10.37
CA GLN A 37 -10.42 -16.66 -9.22
C GLN A 37 -9.15 -17.51 -9.46
N ASN A 38 -8.81 -17.79 -10.72
CA ASN A 38 -7.90 -18.89 -11.08
C ASN A 38 -6.60 -18.43 -11.76
N ALA A 39 -6.02 -17.30 -11.33
CA ALA A 39 -4.76 -16.83 -11.92
C ALA A 39 -4.82 -16.73 -13.46
N ALA A 40 -6.00 -16.38 -13.99
CA ALA A 40 -6.32 -16.37 -15.42
C ALA A 40 -6.87 -15.00 -15.85
N MET A 41 -7.07 -14.84 -17.15
CA MET A 41 -7.81 -13.70 -17.69
C MET A 41 -9.30 -13.79 -17.33
N LEU A 42 -10.06 -12.75 -17.64
CA LEU A 42 -11.51 -12.68 -17.36
C LEU A 42 -12.32 -13.78 -18.07
N ASP A 43 -11.80 -14.31 -19.18
CA ASP A 43 -12.41 -15.43 -19.92
C ASP A 43 -11.96 -16.81 -19.40
N GLY A 44 -11.21 -16.85 -18.30
CA GLY A 44 -10.72 -18.08 -17.68
C GLY A 44 -9.49 -18.70 -18.35
N THR A 45 -8.93 -18.07 -19.38
CA THR A 45 -7.78 -18.61 -20.14
C THR A 45 -6.48 -17.86 -19.82
N THR A 46 -5.34 -18.42 -20.23
CA THR A 46 -4.04 -17.73 -20.15
C THR A 46 -3.62 -17.10 -21.49
N ARG A 47 -2.66 -16.18 -21.44
CA ARG A 47 -1.98 -15.58 -22.61
C ARG A 47 -0.50 -15.90 -22.64
N MET A 48 -0.01 -16.66 -21.66
CA MET A 48 1.41 -16.94 -21.47
C MET A 48 1.67 -18.44 -21.62
N ARG A 49 2.71 -18.77 -22.38
CA ARG A 49 3.21 -20.15 -22.53
C ARG A 49 4.72 -20.15 -22.39
N LEU A 50 5.25 -21.18 -21.72
CA LEU A 50 6.69 -21.41 -21.59
C LEU A 50 6.97 -22.86 -21.98
N ARG A 51 7.82 -23.05 -23.01
CA ARG A 51 8.21 -24.37 -23.51
C ARG A 51 7.01 -25.28 -23.80
N GLY A 52 5.98 -24.71 -24.46
CA GLY A 52 4.76 -25.42 -24.84
C GLY A 52 3.74 -25.64 -23.71
N LYS A 53 4.06 -25.29 -22.46
CA LYS A 53 3.16 -25.39 -21.32
C LYS A 53 2.52 -24.06 -20.99
N ASP A 54 1.28 -24.10 -20.54
CA ASP A 54 0.58 -22.92 -20.06
C ASP A 54 1.24 -22.39 -18.78
N VAL A 55 1.40 -21.08 -18.73
CA VAL A 55 1.84 -20.34 -17.54
C VAL A 55 0.68 -19.46 -17.11
N TYR A 56 0.32 -19.49 -15.84
CA TYR A 56 -0.80 -18.71 -15.33
C TYR A 56 -0.40 -17.25 -15.11
N HIS A 57 -1.38 -16.36 -15.21
CA HIS A 57 -1.22 -14.96 -14.85
C HIS A 57 -1.11 -14.80 -13.35
N TYR A 58 -0.51 -13.72 -12.88
CA TYR A 58 -0.61 -13.31 -11.48
C TYR A 58 -1.34 -11.99 -11.38
N ALA A 59 -2.42 -11.99 -10.58
CA ALA A 59 -3.26 -10.83 -10.33
C ALA A 59 -3.71 -10.09 -11.62
N SER A 60 -4.00 -10.86 -12.68
CA SER A 60 -4.43 -10.35 -14.00
C SER A 60 -3.44 -9.42 -14.73
N ILE A 61 -2.19 -9.31 -14.27
CA ILE A 61 -1.18 -8.41 -14.84
C ILE A 61 0.17 -9.07 -15.17
N ALA A 62 0.62 -10.07 -14.39
CA ALA A 62 1.82 -10.87 -14.68
C ALA A 62 3.04 -10.06 -15.18
N THR A 63 3.50 -9.09 -14.39
CA THR A 63 4.43 -8.04 -14.85
C THR A 63 5.92 -8.42 -14.91
N PHE A 64 6.28 -9.66 -14.57
CA PHE A 64 7.65 -10.17 -14.73
C PHE A 64 7.84 -10.82 -16.10
N ALA A 65 7.53 -10.04 -17.14
CA ALA A 65 7.68 -10.40 -18.54
C ALA A 65 7.79 -9.12 -19.37
N SER A 66 8.57 -9.14 -20.45
CA SER A 66 8.73 -7.97 -21.34
C SER A 66 7.43 -7.54 -22.02
N TYR A 67 6.45 -8.44 -22.12
CA TYR A 67 5.10 -8.16 -22.59
C TYR A 67 4.08 -8.87 -21.71
N SER A 68 2.96 -8.20 -21.44
CA SER A 68 1.80 -8.79 -20.78
C SER A 68 0.51 -8.39 -21.48
N VAL A 69 -0.47 -9.30 -21.48
CA VAL A 69 -1.81 -9.04 -22.00
C VAL A 69 -2.74 -8.89 -20.81
N VAL A 70 -3.37 -7.73 -20.70
CA VAL A 70 -4.22 -7.38 -19.56
C VAL A 70 -5.63 -7.00 -20.04
N PRO A 71 -6.66 -7.14 -19.20
CA PRO A 71 -7.96 -6.56 -19.50
C PRO A 71 -7.87 -5.04 -19.68
N GLU A 72 -8.68 -4.46 -20.56
CA GLU A 72 -8.70 -3.01 -20.77
C GLU A 72 -8.91 -2.23 -19.47
N MET A 73 -9.66 -2.77 -18.49
CA MET A 73 -9.85 -2.12 -17.20
C MET A 73 -8.65 -2.16 -16.25
N ALA A 74 -7.66 -3.01 -16.54
CA ALA A 74 -6.43 -3.11 -15.78
C ALA A 74 -5.35 -2.14 -16.28
N ALA A 75 -5.49 -1.53 -17.46
CA ALA A 75 -4.55 -0.55 -17.97
C ALA A 75 -5.11 0.87 -17.82
N ILE A 76 -4.50 1.66 -16.94
CA ILE A 76 -4.96 3.02 -16.62
C ILE A 76 -3.96 4.00 -17.23
N LYS A 77 -4.43 4.74 -18.24
CA LYS A 77 -3.64 5.79 -18.88
C LYS A 77 -3.19 6.84 -17.88
N VAL A 78 -1.93 7.23 -17.98
CA VAL A 78 -1.34 8.34 -17.21
C VAL A 78 -0.62 9.31 -18.13
N ASP A 79 -0.25 10.44 -17.56
CA ASP A 79 0.57 11.45 -18.24
C ASP A 79 1.95 10.87 -18.59
N GLU A 80 2.44 11.14 -19.79
CA GLU A 80 3.74 10.66 -20.27
C GLU A 80 4.92 11.28 -19.50
N ALA A 81 4.68 12.43 -18.84
CA ALA A 81 5.67 13.07 -17.96
C ALA A 81 5.97 12.25 -16.69
N VAL A 82 5.16 11.24 -16.36
CA VAL A 82 5.44 10.33 -15.24
C VAL A 82 6.40 9.24 -15.71
N PRO A 83 7.62 9.12 -15.13
CA PRO A 83 8.54 8.04 -15.46
C PRO A 83 7.89 6.67 -15.16
N LEU A 84 8.10 5.69 -16.03
CA LEU A 84 7.45 4.38 -15.91
C LEU A 84 7.87 3.62 -14.64
N GLU A 85 9.09 3.83 -14.14
CA GLU A 85 9.55 3.28 -12.85
C GLU A 85 8.70 3.81 -11.68
N THR A 86 8.43 5.11 -11.67
CA THR A 86 7.54 5.78 -10.72
C THR A 86 6.11 5.27 -10.87
N ALA A 87 5.65 5.15 -12.13
CA ALA A 87 4.32 4.66 -12.47
C ALA A 87 4.10 3.22 -11.96
N ALA A 88 5.13 2.37 -12.02
CA ALA A 88 5.09 1.01 -11.47
C ALA A 88 4.86 0.99 -9.95
N LEU A 89 5.43 1.94 -9.21
CA LEU A 89 5.21 2.08 -7.76
C LEU A 89 3.80 2.63 -7.44
N ILE A 90 3.26 3.50 -8.29
CA ILE A 90 1.86 3.96 -8.22
C ILE A 90 0.90 2.78 -8.35
N GLY A 91 1.16 1.86 -9.27
CA GLY A 91 0.37 0.64 -9.49
C GLY A 91 0.42 -0.39 -8.36
N CYS A 92 1.05 -0.10 -7.23
CA CYS A 92 0.88 -0.90 -6.02
C CYS A 92 1.16 -0.09 -4.76
N SER A 93 2.43 0.03 -4.35
CA SER A 93 2.76 0.44 -3.00
C SER A 93 2.42 1.88 -2.65
N VAL A 94 2.49 2.80 -3.61
CA VAL A 94 2.08 4.19 -3.40
C VAL A 94 0.58 4.24 -3.18
N MET A 95 -0.21 3.63 -4.08
CA MET A 95 -1.66 3.61 -3.93
C MET A 95 -2.09 2.90 -2.64
N THR A 96 -1.49 1.76 -2.32
CA THR A 96 -1.82 1.00 -1.11
C THR A 96 -1.53 1.81 0.15
N GLY A 97 -0.35 2.44 0.26
CA GLY A 97 0.03 3.22 1.44
C GLY A 97 -0.75 4.52 1.56
N VAL A 98 -0.74 5.36 0.51
CA VAL A 98 -1.45 6.65 0.52
C VAL A 98 -2.95 6.44 0.64
N GLY A 99 -3.51 5.47 -0.08
CA GLY A 99 -4.93 5.14 -0.02
C GLY A 99 -5.36 4.55 1.32
N ALA A 100 -4.51 3.79 2.01
CA ALA A 100 -4.83 3.32 3.37
C ALA A 100 -5.10 4.49 4.32
N VAL A 101 -4.38 5.60 4.16
CA VAL A 101 -4.59 6.83 4.95
C VAL A 101 -5.76 7.65 4.42
N LEU A 102 -5.74 8.02 3.13
CA LEU A 102 -6.69 9.00 2.58
C LEU A 102 -8.06 8.41 2.29
N ASN A 103 -8.13 7.13 1.91
CA ASN A 103 -9.37 6.51 1.46
C ASN A 103 -9.94 5.55 2.52
N THR A 104 -9.11 4.73 3.16
CA THR A 104 -9.56 3.75 4.15
C THR A 104 -9.71 4.35 5.54
N ALA A 105 -8.64 4.93 6.10
CA ALA A 105 -8.68 5.57 7.41
C ALA A 105 -9.46 6.89 7.38
N GLN A 106 -9.34 7.63 6.27
CA GLN A 106 -9.88 8.98 6.11
C GLN A 106 -9.37 9.90 7.24
N VAL A 107 -8.06 9.89 7.46
CA VAL A 107 -7.41 10.71 8.51
C VAL A 107 -7.78 12.17 8.32
N GLN A 108 -8.23 12.82 9.40
CA GLN A 108 -8.54 14.25 9.37
C GLN A 108 -7.29 15.09 9.70
N PRO A 109 -7.22 16.33 9.18
CA PRO A 109 -6.17 17.27 9.55
C PRO A 109 -6.08 17.48 11.07
N GLY A 110 -4.86 17.41 11.60
CA GLY A 110 -4.58 17.58 13.03
C GLY A 110 -4.86 16.36 13.91
N GLU A 111 -5.37 15.26 13.33
CA GLU A 111 -5.50 13.99 14.05
C GLU A 111 -4.20 13.19 13.97
N SER A 112 -3.94 12.43 15.03
CA SER A 112 -2.71 11.68 15.20
C SER A 112 -2.73 10.38 14.37
N LEU A 113 -1.60 10.07 13.74
CA LEU A 113 -1.44 8.87 12.92
C LEU A 113 -0.15 8.14 13.30
N VAL A 114 -0.29 6.86 13.67
CA VAL A 114 0.82 5.92 13.84
C VAL A 114 0.93 5.04 12.59
N VAL A 115 2.11 4.95 11.98
CA VAL A 115 2.38 4.02 10.88
C VAL A 115 3.38 2.97 11.35
N ILE A 116 2.95 1.70 11.42
CA ILE A 116 3.79 0.58 11.84
C ILE A 116 4.31 -0.17 10.62
N GLY A 117 5.63 -0.24 10.51
CA GLY A 117 6.39 -0.77 9.38
C GLY A 117 6.70 0.31 8.36
N CYS A 118 7.98 0.60 8.16
CA CYS A 118 8.53 1.60 7.24
C CYS A 118 9.14 0.95 5.99
N GLY A 119 8.51 -0.12 5.48
CA GLY A 119 8.74 -0.61 4.12
C GLY A 119 8.00 0.27 3.10
N GLY A 120 8.13 0.00 1.80
CA GLY A 120 7.55 0.94 0.81
C GLY A 120 6.02 1.07 0.78
N ILE A 121 5.23 0.24 1.46
CA ILE A 121 3.80 0.57 1.71
C ILE A 121 3.71 1.59 2.84
N GLY A 122 4.36 1.33 3.97
CA GLY A 122 4.33 2.22 5.13
C GLY A 122 4.97 3.58 4.89
N LEU A 123 6.09 3.65 4.15
CA LEU A 123 6.66 4.95 3.74
C LEU A 123 5.69 5.77 2.89
N ASN A 124 4.86 5.11 2.08
CA ASN A 124 3.78 5.78 1.35
C ASN A 124 2.57 6.11 2.24
N ALA A 125 2.30 5.34 3.29
CA ALA A 125 1.34 5.72 4.33
C ALA A 125 1.81 6.95 5.12
N VAL A 126 3.11 7.07 5.43
CA VAL A 126 3.69 8.29 6.01
C VAL A 126 3.45 9.49 5.09
N GLN A 127 3.74 9.36 3.79
CA GLN A 127 3.42 10.44 2.83
C GLN A 127 1.92 10.75 2.77
N GLY A 128 1.06 9.72 2.85
CA GLY A 128 -0.39 9.88 2.99
C GLY A 128 -0.78 10.68 4.23
N GLY A 129 -0.14 10.40 5.38
CA GLY A 129 -0.32 11.14 6.63
C GLY A 129 0.06 12.61 6.48
N ARG A 130 1.19 12.89 5.83
CA ARG A 130 1.61 14.27 5.52
C ARG A 130 0.60 14.97 4.61
N LEU A 131 0.09 14.28 3.59
CA LEU A 131 -0.94 14.83 2.69
C LEU A 131 -2.27 15.10 3.40
N ALA A 132 -2.59 14.32 4.43
CA ALA A 132 -3.76 14.50 5.29
C ALA A 132 -3.54 15.54 6.40
N SER A 133 -2.33 16.09 6.54
CA SER A 133 -1.94 16.96 7.66
C SER A 133 -2.11 16.30 9.04
N ALA A 134 -1.76 15.02 9.15
CA ALA A 134 -1.77 14.30 10.41
C ALA A 134 -0.72 14.86 11.39
N GLU A 135 -1.10 15.04 12.66
CA GLU A 135 -0.24 15.59 13.71
C GLU A 135 -0.62 15.02 15.10
N PRO A 136 0.31 14.39 15.83
CA PRO A 136 1.61 13.91 15.35
C PRO A 136 1.46 12.79 14.32
N LEU A 137 2.37 12.79 13.34
CA LEU A 137 2.61 11.68 12.42
C LEU A 137 3.81 10.87 12.90
N ILE A 138 3.56 9.70 13.46
CA ILE A 138 4.53 8.86 14.16
C ILE A 138 4.82 7.61 13.33
N ALA A 139 6.07 7.42 12.91
CA ALA A 139 6.50 6.22 12.20
C ALA A 139 7.20 5.22 13.12
N VAL A 140 6.87 3.95 13.01
CA VAL A 140 7.40 2.87 13.87
C VAL A 140 8.02 1.79 12.98
N ASP A 141 9.25 1.40 13.26
CA ASP A 141 9.94 0.27 12.64
C ASP A 141 10.96 -0.28 13.66
N VAL A 142 11.59 -1.41 13.34
CA VAL A 142 12.69 -1.97 14.14
C VAL A 142 14.06 -1.55 13.59
N ALA A 143 14.12 -1.10 12.33
CA ALA A 143 15.34 -0.72 11.65
C ALA A 143 15.51 0.81 11.59
N ASP A 144 16.58 1.32 12.21
CA ASP A 144 16.84 2.77 12.34
C ASP A 144 16.97 3.46 10.97
N ASN A 145 17.60 2.82 9.99
CA ASN A 145 17.73 3.34 8.63
C ASN A 145 16.35 3.57 7.95
N LYS A 146 15.35 2.72 8.23
CA LYS A 146 13.98 2.91 7.71
C LYS A 146 13.26 4.06 8.40
N LEU A 147 13.54 4.29 9.68
CA LEU A 147 13.01 5.44 10.41
C LEU A 147 13.58 6.76 9.88
N GLU A 148 14.85 6.80 9.48
CA GLU A 148 15.44 7.97 8.81
C GLU A 148 14.72 8.31 7.50
N TYR A 149 14.42 7.31 6.65
CA TYR A 149 13.58 7.51 5.47
C TYR A 149 12.18 8.00 5.83
N ALA A 150 11.56 7.46 6.89
CA ALA A 150 10.24 7.91 7.31
C ALA A 150 10.25 9.40 7.68
N ARG A 151 11.28 9.89 8.38
CA ARG A 151 11.44 11.33 8.67
C ARG A 151 11.56 12.17 7.41
N SER A 152 12.41 11.77 6.46
CA SER A 152 12.62 12.53 5.21
C SER A 152 11.35 12.62 4.33
N LEU A 153 10.43 11.67 4.51
CA LEU A 153 9.16 11.58 3.78
C LEU A 153 7.96 12.21 4.50
N GLY A 154 8.13 12.67 5.75
CA GLY A 154 7.13 13.48 6.45
C GLY A 154 6.80 13.05 7.86
N ALA A 155 7.37 11.95 8.38
CA ALA A 155 7.14 11.59 9.78
C ALA A 155 7.69 12.68 10.71
N THR A 156 6.82 13.21 11.56
CA THR A 156 7.18 14.19 12.59
C THR A 156 7.96 13.54 13.73
N HIS A 157 7.65 12.27 14.03
CA HIS A 157 8.26 11.49 15.09
C HIS A 157 8.56 10.08 14.57
N THR A 158 9.54 9.42 15.17
CA THR A 158 9.86 8.03 14.89
C THR A 158 10.16 7.27 16.16
N LEU A 159 9.75 6.01 16.23
CA LEU A 159 10.00 5.14 17.36
C LEU A 159 10.60 3.81 16.87
N ASN A 160 11.66 3.34 17.55
CA ASN A 160 12.19 2.02 17.31
C ASN A 160 11.44 0.99 18.18
N GLY A 161 10.55 0.21 17.57
CA GLY A 161 9.70 -0.75 18.28
C GLY A 161 10.44 -1.93 18.91
N SER A 162 11.73 -2.10 18.64
CA SER A 162 12.58 -3.11 19.32
C SER A 162 13.26 -2.58 20.59
N ARG A 163 13.24 -1.26 20.81
CA ARG A 163 13.94 -0.58 21.92
C ARG A 163 13.00 0.21 22.83
N GLU A 164 11.83 0.58 22.34
CA GLU A 164 10.90 1.47 23.02
C GLU A 164 9.55 0.80 23.26
N ASP A 165 8.89 1.15 24.37
CA ASP A 165 7.46 0.87 24.55
C ASP A 165 6.65 1.83 23.66
N VAL A 166 6.32 1.35 22.47
CA VAL A 166 5.61 2.13 21.44
C VAL A 166 4.30 2.71 21.99
N ALA A 167 3.55 1.97 22.79
CA ALA A 167 2.25 2.43 23.30
C ALA A 167 2.40 3.55 24.33
N ALA A 168 3.38 3.43 25.22
CA ALA A 168 3.70 4.49 26.18
C ALA A 168 4.19 5.76 25.47
N ARG A 169 5.10 5.63 24.49
CA ARG A 169 5.63 6.77 23.72
C ARG A 169 4.56 7.45 22.89
N VAL A 170 3.67 6.70 22.24
CA VAL A 170 2.53 7.29 21.51
C VAL A 170 1.61 8.05 22.46
N ARG A 171 1.33 7.52 23.66
CA ARG A 171 0.54 8.26 24.66
C ARG A 171 1.22 9.55 25.07
N GLU A 172 2.52 9.56 25.33
CA GLU A 172 3.27 10.79 25.63
C GLU A 172 3.17 11.83 24.52
N LEU A 173 3.34 11.40 23.26
CA LEU A 173 3.25 12.28 22.08
C LEU A 173 1.82 12.75 21.76
N THR A 174 0.80 12.18 22.41
CA THR A 174 -0.63 12.49 22.18
C THR A 174 -1.32 13.00 23.44
N ASP A 175 -0.56 13.59 24.37
CA ASP A 175 -1.06 14.16 25.63
C ASP A 175 -1.86 13.15 26.48
N GLY A 176 -1.43 11.90 26.46
CA GLY A 176 -2.04 10.77 27.17
C GLY A 176 -3.28 10.16 26.50
N ARG A 177 -3.77 10.74 25.39
CA ARG A 177 -5.02 10.30 24.74
C ARG A 177 -4.87 8.97 23.99
N GLY A 178 -3.70 8.71 23.43
CA GLY A 178 -3.49 7.66 22.44
C GLY A 178 -3.86 8.11 21.03
N ALA A 179 -3.49 7.31 20.03
CA ALA A 179 -3.62 7.69 18.62
C ALA A 179 -5.06 7.59 18.08
N ASP A 180 -5.41 8.52 17.19
CA ASP A 180 -6.68 8.52 16.46
C ASP A 180 -6.68 7.44 15.36
N TYR A 181 -5.52 7.26 14.71
CA TYR A 181 -5.33 6.23 13.68
C TYR A 181 -4.03 5.46 13.88
N ALA A 182 -4.07 4.19 13.51
CA ALA A 182 -2.87 3.36 13.33
C ALA A 182 -2.96 2.60 12.01
N VAL A 183 -1.94 2.67 11.17
CA VAL A 183 -1.83 1.91 9.91
C VAL A 183 -0.75 0.85 10.06
N VAL A 184 -1.13 -0.41 9.88
CA VAL A 184 -0.22 -1.56 9.98
C VAL A 184 0.19 -2.00 8.57
N ALA A 185 1.41 -1.63 8.18
CA ALA A 185 2.02 -1.96 6.89
C ALA A 185 2.99 -3.16 6.97
N VAL A 186 2.83 -4.00 8.00
CA VAL A 186 3.59 -5.24 8.22
C VAL A 186 2.63 -6.43 8.24
N GLY A 187 3.01 -7.54 7.61
CA GLY A 187 2.29 -8.81 7.69
C GLY A 187 2.56 -9.54 9.01
N SER A 188 2.24 -8.93 10.15
CA SER A 188 2.49 -9.50 11.48
C SER A 188 1.34 -9.23 12.44
N THR A 189 0.85 -10.26 13.12
CA THR A 189 -0.16 -10.09 14.18
C THR A 189 0.39 -9.29 15.36
N SER A 190 1.66 -9.48 15.74
CA SER A 190 2.29 -8.68 16.80
C SER A 190 2.28 -7.19 16.48
N ALA A 191 2.52 -6.81 15.23
CA ALA A 191 2.43 -5.42 14.79
C ALA A 191 1.00 -4.88 14.89
N VAL A 192 -0.02 -5.71 14.61
CA VAL A 192 -1.43 -5.35 14.81
C VAL A 192 -1.74 -5.13 16.28
N HIS A 193 -1.26 -5.99 17.19
CA HIS A 193 -1.43 -5.81 18.63
C HIS A 193 -0.72 -4.55 19.14
N THR A 194 0.49 -4.27 18.65
CA THR A 194 1.18 -3.01 18.95
C THR A 194 0.33 -1.83 18.51
N ALA A 195 -0.13 -1.76 17.26
CA ALA A 195 -1.02 -0.70 16.78
C ALA A 195 -2.30 -0.58 17.62
N TRP A 196 -2.92 -1.70 17.98
CA TRP A 196 -4.12 -1.71 18.82
C TRP A 196 -3.88 -1.05 20.18
N SER A 197 -2.71 -1.30 20.77
CA SER A 197 -2.32 -0.77 22.09
C SER A 197 -2.00 0.73 22.07
N THR A 198 -1.67 1.30 20.89
CA THR A 198 -1.40 2.74 20.75
C THR A 198 -2.68 3.57 20.64
N LEU A 199 -3.81 2.97 20.28
CA LEU A 199 -5.05 3.70 19.99
C LEU A 199 -5.65 4.39 21.23
N GLY A 200 -6.21 5.56 21.01
CA GLY A 200 -7.08 6.25 21.96
C GLY A 200 -8.52 5.72 21.91
N ARG A 201 -9.46 6.52 22.45
CA ARG A 201 -10.90 6.30 22.31
C ARG A 201 -11.35 6.71 20.90
N GLY A 202 -12.24 5.94 20.28
CA GLY A 202 -12.68 6.13 18.89
C GLY A 202 -11.64 5.75 17.84
N GLY A 203 -10.43 5.34 18.26
CA GLY A 203 -9.31 5.13 17.37
C GLY A 203 -9.53 4.00 16.36
N THR A 204 -8.95 4.15 15.17
CA THR A 204 -9.08 3.17 14.08
C THR A 204 -7.74 2.52 13.74
N CYS A 205 -7.65 1.20 13.89
CA CYS A 205 -6.55 0.39 13.41
C CYS A 205 -6.86 -0.12 11.98
N VAL A 206 -6.03 0.27 11.02
CA VAL A 206 -6.11 -0.11 9.61
C VAL A 206 -5.04 -1.15 9.31
N VAL A 207 -5.47 -2.38 9.02
CA VAL A 207 -4.58 -3.48 8.65
C VAL A 207 -4.41 -3.51 7.13
N VAL A 208 -3.17 -3.34 6.68
CA VAL A 208 -2.79 -3.35 5.26
C VAL A 208 -1.92 -4.56 4.93
N GLY A 209 -0.92 -4.83 5.78
CA GLY A 209 -0.09 -6.01 5.67
C GLY A 209 -0.87 -7.26 6.03
N LEU A 210 -0.72 -8.33 5.23
CA LEU A 210 -1.39 -9.61 5.47
C LEU A 210 -0.50 -10.50 6.36
N PRO A 211 -0.93 -10.85 7.57
CA PRO A 211 -0.26 -11.88 8.37
C PRO A 211 -0.35 -13.26 7.69
N PRO A 212 0.50 -14.22 8.10
CA PRO A 212 0.37 -15.62 7.68
C PRO A 212 -1.03 -16.20 7.93
N ALA A 213 -1.50 -17.08 7.04
CA ALA A 213 -2.88 -17.56 7.01
C ALA A 213 -3.31 -18.37 8.27
N ASP A 214 -2.35 -18.93 8.99
CA ASP A 214 -2.55 -19.70 10.22
C ASP A 214 -2.60 -18.84 11.48
N GLN A 215 -2.21 -17.55 11.40
CA GLN A 215 -2.23 -16.65 12.55
C GLN A 215 -3.58 -15.95 12.72
N ARG A 216 -3.86 -15.49 13.94
CA ARG A 216 -5.10 -14.81 14.32
C ARG A 216 -4.79 -13.51 15.05
N ILE A 217 -5.67 -12.53 14.88
CA ILE A 217 -5.64 -11.27 15.63
C ILE A 217 -6.62 -11.44 16.80
N GLU A 218 -6.10 -11.41 18.02
CA GLU A 218 -6.88 -11.53 19.25
C GLU A 218 -7.10 -10.15 19.90
N ILE A 219 -8.35 -9.78 20.16
CA ILE A 219 -8.69 -8.49 20.74
C ILE A 219 -9.59 -8.72 21.95
N ASP A 220 -9.22 -8.12 23.07
CA ASP A 220 -10.10 -8.04 24.25
C ASP A 220 -11.37 -7.24 23.89
N PRO A 221 -12.57 -7.84 24.00
CA PRO A 221 -13.83 -7.15 23.71
C PRO A 221 -14.04 -5.86 24.51
N ALA A 222 -13.55 -5.76 25.75
CA ALA A 222 -13.70 -4.54 26.53
C ALA A 222 -12.87 -3.38 25.94
N SER A 223 -11.66 -3.68 25.45
CA SER A 223 -10.81 -2.74 24.73
C SER A 223 -11.36 -2.30 23.37
N LEU A 224 -12.34 -3.03 22.82
CA LEU A 224 -13.04 -2.70 21.57
C LEU A 224 -14.30 -1.88 21.84
N VAL A 225 -15.20 -2.42 22.66
CA VAL A 225 -16.56 -1.88 22.87
C VAL A 225 -16.54 -0.60 23.70
N GLY A 226 -15.87 -0.60 24.86
CA GLY A 226 -15.88 0.53 25.78
C GLY A 226 -15.32 1.85 25.19
N PRO A 227 -14.19 1.82 24.47
CA PRO A 227 -13.65 3.00 23.81
C PRO A 227 -14.14 3.19 22.37
N GLU A 228 -15.03 2.33 21.85
CA GLU A 228 -15.52 2.37 20.47
C GLU A 228 -14.41 2.33 19.40
N ARG A 229 -13.36 1.54 19.63
CA ARG A 229 -12.27 1.38 18.66
C ARG A 229 -12.74 0.61 17.43
N ARG A 230 -12.03 0.78 16.32
CA ARG A 230 -12.33 0.12 15.04
C ARG A 230 -11.11 -0.66 14.56
N LEU A 231 -11.34 -1.87 14.05
CA LEU A 231 -10.36 -2.63 13.29
C LEU A 231 -10.89 -2.81 11.87
N VAL A 232 -10.17 -2.28 10.88
CA VAL A 232 -10.59 -2.32 9.47
C VAL A 232 -9.46 -2.80 8.57
N GLY A 233 -9.81 -3.48 7.47
CA GLY A 233 -8.85 -3.88 6.44
C GLY A 233 -8.75 -2.84 5.33
N SER A 234 -7.56 -2.65 4.77
CA SER A 234 -7.34 -1.88 3.54
C SER A 234 -6.75 -2.76 2.44
N CYS A 235 -7.60 -3.13 1.48
CA CYS A 235 -7.14 -3.78 0.26
C CYS A 235 -6.85 -2.70 -0.78
N TYR A 236 -5.62 -2.66 -1.29
CA TYR A 236 -5.16 -1.72 -2.30
C TYR A 236 -5.44 -0.23 -1.97
N GLY A 237 -5.43 0.14 -0.69
CA GLY A 237 -5.76 1.51 -0.28
C GLY A 237 -7.22 1.91 -0.55
N SER A 238 -8.15 0.95 -0.56
CA SER A 238 -9.56 1.17 -0.94
C SER A 238 -9.74 1.85 -2.31
N ALA A 239 -8.78 1.67 -3.23
CA ALA A 239 -8.67 2.52 -4.41
C ALA A 239 -9.83 2.40 -5.41
N SER A 240 -10.20 3.54 -5.97
CA SER A 240 -10.87 3.67 -7.26
C SER A 240 -9.82 4.02 -8.32
N VAL A 241 -9.19 3.00 -8.90
CA VAL A 241 -7.95 3.16 -9.69
C VAL A 241 -8.03 4.16 -10.85
N PHE A 242 -9.20 4.31 -11.48
CA PHE A 242 -9.40 5.30 -12.56
C PHE A 242 -9.37 6.75 -12.07
N ALA A 243 -9.75 6.99 -10.81
CA ALA A 243 -9.64 8.30 -10.18
C ALA A 243 -8.29 8.47 -9.46
N ASP A 244 -7.87 7.42 -8.75
CA ASP A 244 -6.77 7.52 -7.82
C ASP A 244 -5.39 7.47 -8.48
N PHE A 245 -5.15 6.63 -9.51
CA PHE A 245 -3.82 6.62 -10.14
C PHE A 245 -3.50 7.94 -10.82
N PRO A 246 -4.40 8.57 -11.60
CA PRO A 246 -4.15 9.90 -12.12
C PRO A 246 -3.95 10.95 -11.01
N ARG A 247 -4.65 10.81 -9.87
CA ARG A 247 -4.44 11.68 -8.70
C ARG A 247 -3.04 11.50 -8.12
N MET A 248 -2.56 10.27 -7.95
CA MET A 248 -1.20 9.98 -7.46
C MET A 248 -0.14 10.50 -8.43
N ALA A 249 -0.33 10.30 -9.74
CA ALA A 249 0.53 10.85 -10.78
C ALA A 249 0.64 12.38 -10.70
N LYS A 250 -0.48 13.10 -10.53
CA LYS A 250 -0.48 14.56 -10.36
C LYS A 250 0.22 15.00 -9.07
N LEU A 251 0.03 14.28 -7.98
CA LEU A 251 0.73 14.55 -6.73
C LEU A 251 2.23 14.34 -6.84
N TYR A 252 2.67 13.33 -7.61
CA TYR A 252 4.08 13.13 -7.96
C TYR A 252 4.63 14.28 -8.80
N LEU A 253 3.97 14.63 -9.92
CA LEU A 253 4.41 15.70 -10.81
C LEU A 253 4.47 17.09 -10.12
N SER A 254 3.65 17.31 -9.09
CA SER A 254 3.68 18.53 -8.28
C SER A 254 4.68 18.50 -7.12
N GLY A 255 5.48 17.43 -6.98
CA GLY A 255 6.47 17.25 -5.91
C GLY A 255 5.88 16.94 -4.54
N LYS A 256 4.55 16.75 -4.43
CA LYS A 256 3.87 16.43 -3.18
C LYS A 256 4.04 14.97 -2.77
N LEU A 257 4.27 14.08 -3.73
CA LEU A 257 4.70 12.71 -3.50
C LEU A 257 6.13 12.51 -3.99
N LYS A 258 6.99 12.10 -3.07
CA LYS A 258 8.41 11.79 -3.27
C LYS A 258 8.55 10.30 -3.54
N VAL A 259 8.16 9.87 -4.73
CA VAL A 259 8.15 8.44 -5.10
C VAL A 259 9.55 7.95 -5.45
N ASP A 260 10.33 8.77 -6.14
CA ASP A 260 11.67 8.36 -6.62
C ASP A 260 12.66 8.15 -5.47
N GLU A 261 12.48 8.88 -4.36
CA GLU A 261 13.25 8.70 -3.12
C GLU A 261 13.07 7.30 -2.50
N LEU A 262 12.02 6.56 -2.88
CA LEU A 262 11.78 5.19 -2.42
C LEU A 262 12.61 4.16 -3.20
N ILE A 263 13.08 4.49 -4.40
CA ILE A 263 13.81 3.58 -5.27
C ILE A 263 15.25 3.47 -4.75
N THR A 264 15.51 2.40 -4.02
CA THR A 264 16.82 2.14 -3.41
C THR A 264 17.80 1.58 -4.42
N ARG A 265 17.32 0.70 -5.32
CA ARG A 265 18.17 0.03 -6.31
C ARG A 265 17.38 -0.32 -7.57
N ARG A 266 18.06 -0.21 -8.70
CA ARG A 266 17.61 -0.71 -10.00
C ARG A 266 18.36 -2.00 -10.32
N TYR A 267 17.65 -2.95 -10.89
CA TYR A 267 18.12 -4.28 -11.25
C TYR A 267 17.76 -4.54 -12.71
N GLY A 268 18.64 -5.20 -13.45
CA GLY A 268 18.23 -5.80 -14.72
C GLY A 268 17.24 -6.94 -14.48
N VAL A 269 16.39 -7.25 -15.47
CA VAL A 269 15.44 -8.37 -15.35
C VAL A 269 16.13 -9.71 -15.03
N ASP A 270 17.35 -9.91 -15.53
CA ASP A 270 18.17 -11.11 -15.27
C ASP A 270 18.63 -11.22 -13.81
N GLU A 271 18.58 -10.13 -13.05
CA GLU A 271 18.94 -10.05 -11.63
C GLU A 271 17.71 -10.23 -10.70
N VAL A 272 16.57 -10.67 -11.23
CA VAL A 272 15.32 -10.81 -10.44
C VAL A 272 15.51 -11.58 -9.13
N ASN A 273 16.29 -12.66 -9.14
CA ASN A 273 16.54 -13.47 -7.93
C ASN A 273 17.35 -12.70 -6.87
N GLU A 274 18.31 -11.89 -7.31
CA GLU A 274 19.11 -11.03 -6.43
C GLU A 274 18.24 -9.90 -5.84
N ALA A 275 17.32 -9.34 -6.62
CA ALA A 275 16.34 -8.37 -6.12
C ALA A 275 15.47 -8.99 -5.00
N PHE A 276 15.03 -10.24 -5.16
CA PHE A 276 14.28 -10.96 -4.11
C PHE A 276 15.12 -11.26 -2.87
N ARG A 277 16.40 -11.63 -3.04
CA ARG A 277 17.33 -11.83 -1.90
C ARG A 277 17.48 -10.55 -1.09
N ALA A 278 17.77 -9.44 -1.75
CA ALA A 278 17.95 -8.13 -1.09
C ALA A 278 16.65 -7.65 -0.41
N LEU A 279 15.48 -7.90 -1.02
CA LEU A 279 14.18 -7.65 -0.40
C LEU A 279 14.00 -8.46 0.89
N ALA A 280 14.30 -9.75 0.86
CA ALA A 280 14.19 -10.64 2.03
C ALA A 280 15.18 -10.27 3.15
N ALA A 281 16.36 -9.79 2.80
CA ALA A 281 17.37 -9.29 3.74
C ALA A 281 17.01 -7.92 4.35
N GLY A 282 15.96 -7.25 3.86
CA GLY A 282 15.53 -5.94 4.34
C GLY A 282 16.42 -4.77 3.90
N GLU A 283 17.27 -4.99 2.90
CA GLU A 283 18.24 -4.03 2.35
C GLU A 283 17.57 -2.92 1.53
N LEU A 284 16.31 -3.11 1.11
CA LEU A 284 15.60 -2.25 0.16
C LEU A 284 14.36 -1.58 0.78
N ALA A 285 14.14 -0.31 0.42
CA ALA A 285 12.80 0.27 0.46
C ALA A 285 12.00 -0.19 -0.77
N ARG A 286 12.52 0.05 -1.98
CA ARG A 286 12.03 -0.53 -3.24
C ARG A 286 13.19 -0.87 -4.19
N GLY A 287 13.12 -2.08 -4.75
CA GLY A 287 13.89 -2.47 -5.93
C GLY A 287 13.02 -2.33 -7.18
N ILE A 288 13.59 -1.81 -8.27
CA ILE A 288 12.92 -1.72 -9.57
C ILE A 288 13.65 -2.65 -10.56
N LEU A 289 12.88 -3.49 -11.25
CA LEU A 289 13.37 -4.25 -12.39
C LEU A 289 13.22 -3.42 -13.66
N VAL A 290 14.30 -3.27 -14.40
CA VAL A 290 14.36 -2.55 -15.67
C VAL A 290 14.52 -3.57 -16.79
N PHE A 291 13.72 -3.40 -17.85
CA PHE A 291 13.65 -4.27 -19.02
C PHE A 291 14.43 -3.69 -20.20
#